data_AF-A0A5R8WKI7-F1
#
_entry.id   AF-A0A5R8WKI7-F1
#
_cell.length_a   1.000
_cell.length_b   1.000
_cell.length_c   1.000
_cell.angle_alpha   90.00
_cell.angle_beta   90.00
_cell.angle_gamma   90.00
#
_symmetry.space_group_name_H-M   'P 1'
#
loop_
_entity.id
_entity.type
_entity.pdbx_description
1 polymer ?
#
loop_
_entity_poly.entity_id
_entity_poly.type
_entity_poly.pdbx_seq_one_letter_code
_entity_poly.pdbx_strand_id
1 'polypeptide(L)'
;MDYPTALEKLLRHAGLSKQKPSAEDFQYVLYLISDKKAFRPVQPLADDVLAALEVANQHLNGDKPADTDDAAKAPTLDRPLVYALNSLLTTGRKYAAWMAAESGFAPADVAEMQRAVQAIELGWNFVLAGDSNSIRKDVETWLD
;
A
#
# COMPACT_ATOMS: atom_id res chain seq x y z
N MET A 1 14.28 -3.11 7.99
CA MET A 1 14.13 -1.70 7.60
C MET A 1 13.63 -0.94 8.82
N ASP A 2 14.09 0.29 9.05
CA ASP A 2 13.57 1.11 10.15
C ASP A 2 12.34 1.92 9.71
N TYR A 3 11.65 2.52 10.67
CA TYR A 3 10.42 3.28 10.38
C TYR A 3 10.65 4.50 9.47
N PRO A 4 11.68 5.36 9.66
CA PRO A 4 11.93 6.46 8.73
C PRO A 4 12.12 6.01 7.28
N THR A 5 12.83 4.91 7.05
CA THR A 5 13.02 4.34 5.70
C THR A 5 11.70 3.78 5.15
N ALA A 6 10.90 3.11 5.98
CA ALA A 6 9.58 2.63 5.60
C ALA A 6 8.64 3.77 5.20
N LEU A 7 8.64 4.86 5.98
CA LEU A 7 7.85 6.05 5.70
C LEU A 7 8.27 6.72 4.39
N GLU A 8 9.57 6.85 4.13
CA GLU A 8 10.06 7.40 2.86
C GLU A 8 9.66 6.52 1.67
N LYS A 9 9.69 5.19 1.82
CA LYS A 9 9.15 4.28 0.79
C LYS A 9 7.67 4.52 0.53
N LEU A 10 6.85 4.61 1.58
CA LEU A 10 5.41 4.88 1.43
C LEU A 10 5.16 6.23 0.73
N LEU A 11 5.91 7.27 1.11
CA LEU A 11 5.85 8.58 0.46
C LEU A 11 6.25 8.50 -1.01
N ARG A 12 7.26 7.69 -1.35
CA ARG A 12 7.70 7.45 -2.73
C ARG A 12 6.62 6.76 -3.55
N HIS A 13 6.05 5.64 -3.07
CA HIS A 13 4.93 4.97 -3.74
C HIS A 13 3.71 5.88 -3.91
N ALA A 14 3.48 6.79 -2.95
CA ALA A 14 2.40 7.77 -2.95
C ALA A 14 2.65 9.00 -3.83
N GLY A 15 3.79 9.09 -4.54
CA GLY A 15 4.14 10.24 -5.37
C GLY A 15 4.42 11.53 -4.58
N LEU A 16 4.71 11.41 -3.28
CA LEU A 16 4.93 12.52 -2.34
C LEU A 16 6.41 12.72 -1.96
N SER A 17 7.29 11.79 -2.36
CA SER A 17 8.72 11.94 -2.16
C SER A 17 9.30 13.08 -3.01
N LYS A 18 10.40 13.67 -2.54
CA LYS A 18 11.20 14.64 -3.31
C LYS A 18 12.07 13.97 -4.37
N GLN A 19 12.20 12.65 -4.33
CA GLN A 19 12.99 11.88 -5.28
C GLN A 19 12.27 11.82 -6.64
N LYS A 20 13.06 11.66 -7.72
CA LYS A 20 12.50 11.50 -9.06
C LYS A 20 11.68 10.20 -9.12
N PRO A 21 10.42 10.24 -9.62
CA PRO A 21 9.61 9.05 -9.79
C PRO A 21 10.26 8.00 -10.69
N SER A 22 10.01 6.73 -10.39
CA SER A 22 10.58 5.57 -11.06
C SER A 22 9.55 4.45 -11.26
N ALA A 23 9.90 3.46 -12.10
CA ALA A 23 9.06 2.29 -12.34
C ALA A 23 8.90 1.35 -11.11
N GLU A 24 9.55 1.67 -10.00
CA GLU A 24 9.40 1.00 -8.70
C GLU A 24 8.33 1.70 -7.83
N ASP A 25 7.74 2.80 -8.29
CA ASP A 25 6.82 3.61 -7.50
C ASP A 25 5.38 3.35 -7.95
N PHE A 26 4.50 3.01 -6.99
CA PHE A 26 3.15 2.54 -7.28
C PHE A 26 2.36 3.56 -8.12
N GLN A 27 2.20 4.80 -7.63
CA GLN A 27 1.45 5.82 -8.36
C GLN A 27 2.07 6.22 -9.70
N TYR A 28 3.40 6.16 -9.82
CA TYR A 28 4.04 6.44 -11.10
C TYR A 28 3.72 5.36 -12.12
N VAL A 29 3.71 4.08 -11.70
CA VAL A 29 3.29 2.98 -12.57
C VAL A 29 1.82 3.12 -12.96
N LEU A 30 0.93 3.52 -12.03
CA LEU A 30 -0.46 3.84 -12.38
C LEU A 30 -0.52 4.91 -13.48
N TYR A 31 0.22 6.01 -13.31
CA TYR A 31 0.31 7.06 -14.32
C TYR A 31 0.78 6.52 -15.68
N LEU A 32 1.82 5.68 -15.72
CA LEU A 32 2.31 5.08 -16.96
C LEU A 32 1.26 4.17 -17.63
N ILE A 33 0.47 3.43 -16.85
CA ILE A 33 -0.63 2.60 -17.37
C ILE A 33 -1.68 3.49 -18.03
N SER A 34 -2.06 4.59 -17.39
CA SER A 34 -3.02 5.54 -17.97
C SER A 34 -2.48 6.27 -19.20
N ASP A 35 -1.21 6.71 -19.18
CA ASP A 35 -0.61 7.46 -20.28
C ASP A 35 -0.42 6.59 -21.52
N LYS A 36 -0.01 5.34 -21.35
CA LYS A 36 0.27 4.41 -22.45
C LYS A 36 -0.91 3.51 -22.80
N LYS A 37 -1.98 3.51 -22.01
CA LYS A 37 -3.09 2.55 -22.08
C LYS A 37 -2.60 1.10 -22.19
N ALA A 38 -1.55 0.78 -21.43
CA ALA A 38 -0.88 -0.52 -21.47
C ALA A 38 -0.59 -0.96 -20.04
N PHE A 39 -1.05 -2.16 -19.70
CA PHE A 39 -0.88 -2.69 -18.35
C PHE A 39 0.60 -2.89 -18.01
N ARG A 40 0.92 -2.71 -16.73
CA ARG A 40 2.20 -3.01 -16.11
C ARG A 40 1.89 -3.70 -14.79
N PRO A 41 2.64 -4.77 -14.42
CA PRO A 41 2.40 -5.45 -13.15
C PRO A 41 2.50 -4.47 -11.98
N VAL A 42 1.49 -4.52 -11.10
CA VAL A 42 1.37 -3.66 -9.91
C VAL A 42 1.41 -4.47 -8.62
N GLN A 43 1.19 -5.78 -8.66
CA GLN A 43 1.26 -6.62 -7.46
C GLN A 43 2.63 -6.51 -6.74
N PRO A 44 3.79 -6.57 -7.42
CA PRO A 44 5.08 -6.42 -6.73
C PRO A 44 5.26 -5.06 -6.03
N LEU A 45 4.60 -4.02 -6.54
CA LEU A 45 4.62 -2.68 -5.96
C LEU A 45 3.73 -2.60 -4.72
N ALA A 46 2.58 -3.29 -4.74
CA ALA A 46 1.74 -3.45 -3.56
C ALA A 46 2.47 -4.26 -2.47
N ASP A 47 3.22 -5.30 -2.85
CA ASP A 47 4.00 -6.11 -1.92
C ASP A 47 5.09 -5.27 -1.21
N ASP A 48 5.75 -4.35 -1.92
CA ASP A 48 6.72 -3.43 -1.28
C ASP A 48 6.03 -2.41 -0.35
N VAL A 49 4.83 -1.93 -0.72
CA VAL A 49 4.00 -1.12 0.17
C VAL A 49 3.62 -1.91 1.43
N LEU A 50 3.20 -3.17 1.32
CA LEU A 50 2.88 -4.02 2.46
C LEU A 50 4.08 -4.28 3.35
N ALA A 51 5.27 -4.49 2.77
CA ALA A 51 6.51 -4.63 3.54
C ALA A 51 6.83 -3.35 4.34
N ALA A 52 6.58 -2.17 3.77
CA ALA A 52 6.72 -0.90 4.50
C ALA A 52 5.64 -0.72 5.59
N LEU A 53 4.41 -1.18 5.35
CA LEU A 53 3.34 -1.17 6.35
C LEU A 53 3.63 -2.13 7.51
N GLU A 54 4.26 -3.28 7.27
CA GLU A 54 4.66 -4.21 8.33
C GLU A 54 5.64 -3.54 9.31
N VAL A 55 6.57 -2.75 8.79
CA VAL A 55 7.50 -1.95 9.63
C VAL A 55 6.78 -0.82 10.34
N ALA A 56 5.85 -0.12 9.67
CA ALA A 56 5.03 0.91 10.32
C ALA A 56 4.16 0.33 11.44
N ASN A 57 3.60 -0.86 11.23
CA ASN A 57 2.82 -1.58 12.23
C ASN A 57 3.67 -1.90 13.46
N GLN A 58 4.86 -2.45 13.27
CA GLN A 58 5.77 -2.76 14.37
C GLN A 58 6.22 -1.50 15.13
N HIS A 59 6.43 -0.39 14.40
CA HIS A 59 6.79 0.87 15.01
C HIS A 59 5.66 1.46 15.87
N LEU A 60 4.42 1.41 15.39
CA LEU A 60 3.27 2.02 16.04
C LEU A 60 2.66 1.11 17.12
N ASN A 61 2.71 -0.21 16.91
CA ASN A 61 2.00 -1.18 17.72
C ASN A 61 2.95 -2.16 18.43
N GLY A 62 4.26 -1.92 18.42
CA GLY A 62 5.28 -2.76 19.07
C GLY A 62 5.76 -3.94 18.23
N ASP A 63 6.87 -4.57 18.62
CA ASP A 63 7.56 -5.62 17.85
C ASP A 63 6.66 -6.82 17.48
N LYS A 64 5.63 -7.08 18.31
CA LYS A 64 4.57 -8.06 18.07
C LYS A 64 3.21 -7.40 18.25
N PRO A 65 2.68 -6.71 17.22
CA PRO A 65 1.48 -5.88 17.34
C PRO A 65 0.30 -6.53 18.04
N ALA A 66 -0.01 -7.79 17.69
CA ALA A 66 -1.16 -8.51 18.24
C ALA A 66 -1.03 -8.84 19.74
N ASP A 67 0.21 -8.90 20.25
CA ASP A 67 0.52 -9.21 21.63
C ASP A 67 0.74 -7.94 22.48
N THR A 68 0.83 -6.77 21.85
CA THR A 68 1.10 -5.50 22.51
C THR A 68 -0.17 -4.96 23.17
N ASP A 69 -0.07 -4.60 24.45
CA ASP A 69 -1.12 -3.91 25.20
C ASP A 69 -1.52 -2.61 24.48
N ASP A 70 -2.83 -2.35 24.34
CA ASP A 70 -3.35 -1.15 23.70
C ASP A 70 -2.81 0.15 24.32
N ALA A 71 -2.50 0.16 25.63
CA ALA A 71 -1.91 1.30 26.31
C ALA A 71 -0.45 1.59 25.88
N ALA A 72 0.24 0.60 25.30
CA ALA A 72 1.60 0.71 24.79
C ALA A 72 1.65 1.02 23.28
N LYS A 73 0.53 0.93 22.57
CA LYS A 73 0.41 1.33 21.16
C LYS A 73 0.46 2.85 21.03
N ALA A 74 0.93 3.33 19.88
CA ALA A 74 1.07 4.75 19.60
C ALA A 74 -0.31 5.44 19.66
N PRO A 75 -0.49 6.47 20.50
CA PRO A 75 -1.78 7.15 20.65
C PRO A 75 -2.14 8.04 19.44
N THR A 76 -1.17 8.28 18.56
CA THR A 76 -1.31 9.15 17.40
C THR A 76 -0.56 8.59 16.20
N LEU A 77 -1.07 8.89 15.01
CA LEU A 77 -0.42 8.54 13.75
C LEU A 77 0.31 9.76 13.17
N ASP A 78 1.44 9.49 12.53
CA ASP A 78 2.17 10.50 11.79
C ASP A 78 1.36 11.02 10.61
N ARG A 79 1.21 12.35 10.53
CA ARG A 79 0.50 12.99 9.41
C ARG A 79 1.06 12.62 8.04
N PRO A 80 2.39 12.53 7.81
CA PRO A 80 2.94 12.06 6.54
C PRO A 80 2.53 10.62 6.20
N LEU A 81 2.49 9.71 7.17
CA LEU A 81 2.05 8.33 6.97
C LEU A 81 0.60 8.30 6.50
N VAL A 82 -0.29 8.94 7.25
CA VAL A 82 -1.73 9.02 6.93
C VAL A 82 -1.94 9.63 5.54
N TYR A 83 -1.20 10.69 5.20
CA TYR A 83 -1.33 11.32 3.89
C TYR A 83 -0.84 10.43 2.74
N ALA A 84 0.27 9.71 2.93
CA ALA A 84 0.78 8.75 1.96
C ALA A 84 -0.24 7.64 1.68
N LEU A 85 -0.79 7.03 2.72
CA LEU A 85 -1.78 5.95 2.58
C LEU A 85 -3.08 6.45 1.95
N ASN A 86 -3.57 7.61 2.37
CA ASN A 86 -4.78 8.18 1.76
C ASN A 86 -4.58 8.50 0.28
N SER A 87 -3.40 9.02 -0.11
CA SER A 87 -3.03 9.27 -1.50
C SER A 87 -2.98 7.96 -2.31
N LEU A 88 -2.33 6.93 -1.79
CA LEU A 88 -2.25 5.59 -2.39
C LEU A 88 -3.63 4.99 -2.63
N LEU A 89 -4.49 4.96 -1.60
CA LEU A 89 -5.82 4.37 -1.68
C LEU A 89 -6.76 5.15 -2.59
N THR A 90 -6.78 6.48 -2.47
CA THR A 90 -7.61 7.34 -3.34
C THR A 90 -7.23 7.18 -4.80
N THR A 91 -5.93 7.22 -5.11
CA THR A 91 -5.44 7.08 -6.49
C THR A 91 -5.62 5.65 -6.99
N GLY A 92 -5.25 4.66 -6.20
CA GLY A 92 -5.41 3.24 -6.52
C GLY A 92 -6.86 2.89 -6.86
N ARG A 93 -7.82 3.26 -6.01
CA ARG A 93 -9.25 3.01 -6.26
C ARG A 93 -9.75 3.69 -7.54
N LYS A 94 -9.34 4.94 -7.77
CA LYS A 94 -9.69 5.67 -8.99
C LYS A 94 -9.19 4.93 -10.24
N TYR A 95 -7.94 4.47 -10.24
CA TYR A 95 -7.35 3.76 -11.37
C TYR A 95 -7.92 2.36 -11.55
N ALA A 96 -8.18 1.62 -10.47
CA ALA A 96 -8.85 0.33 -10.53
C ALA A 96 -10.26 0.44 -11.13
N ALA A 97 -11.04 1.45 -10.71
CA ALA A 97 -12.36 1.70 -11.27
C ALA A 97 -12.30 2.14 -12.75
N TRP A 98 -11.35 3.01 -13.11
CA TRP A 98 -11.14 3.42 -14.49
C TRP A 98 -10.74 2.23 -15.37
N MET A 99 -9.75 1.41 -14.98
CA MET A 99 -9.31 0.24 -15.74
C MET A 99 -10.44 -0.77 -15.95
N ALA A 100 -11.31 -0.96 -14.96
CA ALA A 100 -12.46 -1.85 -15.08
C ALA A 100 -13.51 -1.35 -16.08
N ALA A 101 -13.59 -0.03 -16.29
CA ALA A 101 -14.53 0.60 -17.22
C ALA A 101 -13.93 0.81 -18.63
N GLU A 102 -12.61 0.92 -18.74
CA GLU A 102 -11.90 1.17 -19.99
C GLU A 102 -11.76 -0.11 -20.83
N SER A 103 -12.05 -0.01 -22.13
CA SER A 103 -11.77 -1.11 -23.06
C SER A 103 -10.28 -1.26 -23.34
N GLY A 104 -9.78 -2.49 -23.44
CA GLY A 104 -8.41 -2.78 -23.89
C GLY A 104 -7.48 -3.34 -22.82
N PHE A 105 -7.94 -3.42 -21.57
CA PHE A 105 -7.27 -4.20 -20.53
C PHE A 105 -7.79 -5.62 -20.49
N ALA A 106 -6.90 -6.59 -20.25
CA ALA A 106 -7.33 -7.97 -20.06
C ALA A 106 -8.04 -8.11 -18.70
N PRO A 107 -9.01 -9.02 -18.54
CA PRO A 107 -9.66 -9.25 -17.24
C PRO A 107 -8.68 -9.58 -16.11
N ALA A 108 -7.58 -10.28 -16.43
CA ALA A 108 -6.53 -10.58 -15.46
C ALA A 108 -5.79 -9.32 -14.97
N ASP A 109 -5.52 -8.36 -15.85
CA ASP A 109 -4.87 -7.09 -15.51
C ASP A 109 -5.76 -6.24 -14.59
N VAL A 110 -7.06 -6.23 -14.87
CA VAL A 110 -8.06 -5.54 -14.02
C VAL A 110 -8.14 -6.22 -12.65
N ALA A 111 -8.16 -7.55 -12.60
CA ALA A 111 -8.18 -8.31 -11.36
C ALA A 111 -6.91 -8.08 -10.53
N GLU A 112 -5.72 -8.04 -11.16
CA GLU A 112 -4.47 -7.72 -10.48
C GLU A 112 -4.50 -6.31 -9.89
N MET A 113 -4.96 -5.31 -10.65
CA MET A 113 -5.10 -3.94 -10.14
C MET A 113 -6.04 -3.86 -8.93
N GLN A 114 -7.18 -4.54 -8.99
CA GLN A 114 -8.13 -4.59 -7.88
C GLN A 114 -7.53 -5.28 -6.66
N ARG A 115 -6.87 -6.44 -6.84
CA ARG A 115 -6.20 -7.19 -5.77
C ARG A 115 -5.11 -6.35 -5.11
N ALA A 116 -4.27 -5.67 -5.90
CA ALA A 116 -3.20 -4.82 -5.39
C ALA A 116 -3.73 -3.68 -4.50
N VAL A 117 -4.82 -3.00 -4.92
CA VAL A 117 -5.44 -1.92 -4.13
C VAL A 117 -6.10 -2.46 -2.87
N GLN A 118 -6.81 -3.59 -2.96
CA GLN A 118 -7.41 -4.26 -1.80
C GLN A 118 -6.35 -4.72 -0.79
N ALA A 119 -5.21 -5.23 -1.27
CA ALA A 119 -4.09 -5.63 -0.43
C ALA A 119 -3.56 -4.45 0.39
N ILE A 120 -3.30 -3.30 -0.25
CA ILE A 120 -2.84 -2.08 0.44
C ILE A 120 -3.88 -1.59 1.46
N GLU A 121 -5.17 -1.66 1.14
CA GLU A 121 -6.26 -1.28 2.06
C GLU A 121 -6.31 -2.18 3.29
N LEU A 122 -6.26 -3.51 3.11
CA LEU A 122 -6.22 -4.46 4.21
C LEU A 122 -4.96 -4.28 5.06
N GLY A 123 -3.80 -4.12 4.42
CA GLY A 123 -2.56 -3.84 5.12
C GLY A 123 -2.65 -2.59 5.98
N TRP A 124 -3.26 -1.52 5.47
CA TRP A 124 -3.48 -0.31 6.25
C TRP A 124 -4.44 -0.52 7.42
N ASN A 125 -5.52 -1.28 7.22
CA ASN A 125 -6.45 -1.62 8.31
C ASN A 125 -5.75 -2.42 9.43
N PHE A 126 -4.85 -3.34 9.10
CA PHE A 126 -4.06 -4.06 10.10
C PHE A 126 -3.10 -3.15 10.88
N VAL A 127 -2.52 -2.11 10.24
CA VAL A 127 -1.73 -1.10 10.96
C VAL A 127 -2.62 -0.33 11.95
N LEU A 128 -3.83 0.05 11.53
CA LEU A 128 -4.76 0.81 12.38
C LEU A 128 -5.29 -0.01 13.56
N ALA A 129 -5.58 -1.29 13.34
CA ALA A 129 -6.04 -2.20 14.40
C ALA A 129 -4.89 -2.62 15.32
N GLY A 130 -3.68 -2.74 14.78
CA GLY A 130 -2.52 -3.23 15.52
C GLY A 130 -2.69 -4.66 16.01
N ASP A 131 -3.39 -5.50 15.25
CA ASP A 131 -3.77 -6.87 15.61
C ASP A 131 -3.09 -7.95 14.73
N SER A 132 -2.24 -7.53 13.79
CA SER A 132 -1.50 -8.43 12.90
C SER A 132 -0.01 -8.48 13.25
N ASN A 133 0.50 -9.69 13.49
CA ASN A 133 1.95 -9.92 13.66
C ASN A 133 2.67 -10.07 12.31
N SER A 134 1.96 -10.33 11.22
CA SER A 134 2.53 -10.33 9.88
C SER A 134 1.50 -9.93 8.83
N ILE A 135 1.53 -8.64 8.48
CA ILE A 135 0.57 -8.03 7.55
C ILE A 135 0.53 -8.77 6.21
N ARG A 136 1.70 -9.11 5.65
CA ARG A 136 1.77 -9.75 4.34
C ARG A 136 1.08 -11.12 4.33
N LYS A 137 1.30 -11.92 5.38
CA LYS A 137 0.67 -13.23 5.53
C LYS A 137 -0.84 -13.12 5.72
N ASP A 138 -1.28 -12.17 6.55
CA ASP A 138 -2.71 -12.02 6.84
C ASP A 138 -3.45 -11.47 5.61
N VAL A 139 -2.86 -10.53 4.87
CA VAL A 139 -3.40 -10.04 3.59
C VAL A 139 -3.51 -11.16 2.55
N GLU A 140 -2.47 -12.01 2.40
CA GLU A 140 -2.51 -13.17 1.50
C GLU A 140 -3.68 -14.10 1.87
N THR A 141 -3.82 -14.43 3.15
CA THR A 141 -4.90 -15.29 3.65
C THR A 141 -6.30 -14.70 3.41
N TRP A 142 -6.44 -13.38 3.47
CA TRP A 142 -7.73 -12.70 3.26
C TRP A 142 -8.14 -12.58 1.79
N LEU A 143 -7.19 -12.63 0.87
CA LEU A 143 -7.43 -12.43 -0.56
C LEU A 143 -7.46 -13.74 -1.35
N ASP A 144 -7.13 -14.87 -0.73
CA ASP A 144 -7.31 -16.23 -1.28
C ASP A 144 -8.78 -16.69 -1.23
#